data_AF-A0A0G4P6Z1-F1
#
_entry.id   AF-A0A0G4P6Z1-F1
#
_cell.length_a   1.000
_cell.length_b   1.000
_cell.length_c   1.000
_cell.angle_alpha   90.00
_cell.angle_beta   90.00
_cell.angle_gamma   90.00
#
_symmetry.space_group_name_H-M   'P 1'
#
loop_
_entity.id
_entity.type
_entity.pdbx_description
1 polymer ?
#
loop_
_entity_poly.entity_id
_entity_poly.type
_entity_poly.pdbx_seq_one_letter_code
_entity_poly.pdbx_strand_id
1 'polypeptide(L)'
;MMKSPKPVDSERVTPVQDSSILESKPLQTSSPPDPLPELADKERTELIQKFAKSVGCDQVSSTYWAFLWLQDIESLRRNVNLASISNVNAEILMQCSLFEQSQRIWQGKTRCFTDPETSAVIPSKRKAPDENQPTRDRTAKKTCMERDGARCVITGRHRIQVAHIVPFACYKYANTKAMRNFWTTLKMFWSEEKIGRWKSMVSGASGTEICENLLCLSSETHEAWTACSFALEPVEIMNEGKTFITRFYWLPRNTIRNVSIHSPPTINLLSSPDQIESITIKYSDGSIHEIQSGDQVAFHTADPITHPLPSWDLMSMQWTLHRICALSGAAETMDDGMESDSDNGFAFDFDYEEVSDI
;
A
#
# COMPACT_ATOMS: atom_id res chain seq x y z
N MET A 1 59.70 38.29 -6.56
CA MET A 1 58.44 38.62 -5.84
C MET A 1 57.29 38.43 -6.81
N MET A 2 56.61 37.30 -6.70
CA MET A 2 55.49 36.90 -7.57
C MET A 2 54.23 37.69 -7.20
N LYS A 3 53.50 38.18 -8.20
CA LYS A 3 52.22 38.89 -8.03
C LYS A 3 51.10 37.87 -7.80
N SER A 4 50.38 38.00 -6.70
CA SER A 4 49.19 37.19 -6.37
C SER A 4 48.01 37.56 -7.28
N PRO A 5 47.14 36.61 -7.69
CA PRO A 5 45.93 36.91 -8.43
C PRO A 5 44.81 37.39 -7.49
N LYS A 6 43.96 38.29 -8.00
CA LYS A 6 42.76 38.81 -7.34
C LYS A 6 41.68 37.71 -7.24
N PRO A 7 40.85 37.70 -6.18
CA PRO A 7 39.74 36.75 -6.06
C PRO A 7 38.62 37.10 -7.06
N VAL A 8 38.03 36.05 -7.62
CA VAL A 8 36.86 36.07 -8.50
C VAL A 8 35.61 36.33 -7.65
N ASP A 9 34.76 37.27 -8.06
CA ASP A 9 33.47 37.56 -7.45
C ASP A 9 32.61 36.29 -7.42
N SER A 10 32.23 35.85 -6.22
CA SER A 10 31.21 34.82 -6.04
C SER A 10 29.86 35.44 -6.36
N GLU A 11 29.28 35.09 -7.51
CA GLU A 11 27.88 35.36 -7.81
C GLU A 11 27.02 34.78 -6.68
N ARG A 12 26.28 35.67 -6.04
CA ARG A 12 25.32 35.40 -4.97
C ARG A 12 24.20 34.55 -5.56
N VAL A 13 24.27 33.23 -5.34
CA VAL A 13 23.15 32.32 -5.61
C VAL A 13 21.99 32.74 -4.71
N THR A 14 20.97 33.34 -5.32
CA THR A 14 19.69 33.60 -4.67
C THR A 14 19.03 32.27 -4.31
N PRO A 15 18.45 32.11 -3.11
CA PRO A 15 17.71 30.89 -2.79
C PRO A 15 16.51 30.80 -3.75
N VAL A 16 16.43 29.69 -4.48
CA VAL A 16 15.23 29.34 -5.24
C VAL A 16 14.12 29.09 -4.22
N GLN A 17 13.29 30.10 -3.99
CA GLN A 17 11.96 29.92 -3.44
C GLN A 17 11.12 29.24 -4.50
N ASP A 18 10.95 27.92 -4.39
CA ASP A 18 9.72 27.26 -4.85
C ASP A 18 9.61 25.87 -4.21
N SER A 19 8.96 25.82 -3.04
CA SER A 19 8.52 24.57 -2.41
C SER A 19 7.00 24.65 -2.21
N SER A 20 6.29 24.81 -3.33
CA SER A 20 4.84 24.75 -3.41
C SER A 20 4.32 23.31 -3.32
N ILE A 21 4.52 22.67 -2.16
CA ILE A 21 3.98 21.34 -1.85
C ILE A 21 2.43 21.32 -1.86
N LEU A 22 1.76 22.48 -1.92
CA LEU A 22 0.31 22.61 -1.71
C LEU A 22 -0.42 23.57 -2.67
N GLU A 23 0.16 24.00 -3.80
CA GLU A 23 -0.45 25.10 -4.59
C GLU A 23 -1.66 24.74 -5.44
N SER A 24 -1.94 23.47 -5.71
CA SER A 24 -3.13 23.10 -6.49
C SER A 24 -4.17 22.41 -5.61
N LYS A 25 -5.34 23.06 -5.46
CA LYS A 25 -6.58 22.36 -5.11
C LYS A 25 -6.74 21.14 -6.04
N PRO A 26 -7.22 19.99 -5.54
CA PRO A 26 -7.46 18.82 -6.38
C PRO A 26 -8.26 19.25 -7.62
N LEU A 27 -7.77 18.87 -8.81
CA LEU A 27 -8.53 19.10 -10.03
C LEU A 27 -9.87 18.39 -9.89
N GLN A 28 -10.95 19.15 -9.71
CA GLN A 28 -12.31 18.61 -9.73
C GLN A 28 -12.63 18.20 -11.16
N THR A 29 -12.39 16.93 -11.50
CA THR A 29 -12.98 16.34 -12.70
C THR A 29 -14.47 16.10 -12.47
N SER A 30 -15.21 15.90 -13.56
CA SER A 30 -16.47 15.13 -13.54
C SER A 30 -16.34 13.88 -12.67
N SER A 31 -17.47 13.35 -12.18
CA SER A 31 -17.58 12.14 -11.32
C SER A 31 -16.32 11.28 -11.32
N PRO A 32 -15.72 11.00 -10.15
CA PRO A 32 -14.45 10.29 -10.09
C PRO A 32 -14.48 8.97 -10.87
N PRO A 33 -13.35 8.55 -11.48
CA PRO A 33 -13.28 7.27 -12.17
C PRO A 33 -13.74 6.12 -11.27
N ASP A 34 -14.26 5.06 -11.90
CA ASP A 34 -14.69 3.88 -11.15
C ASP A 34 -13.48 3.23 -10.46
N PRO A 35 -13.50 3.04 -9.12
CA PRO A 35 -12.42 2.37 -8.38
C PRO A 35 -12.30 0.88 -8.69
N LEU A 36 -13.24 0.32 -9.46
CA LEU A 36 -13.25 -1.07 -9.89
C LEU A 36 -13.33 -1.17 -11.43
N PRO A 37 -12.34 -0.64 -12.17
CA PRO A 37 -12.37 -0.62 -13.63
C PRO A 37 -12.47 -2.03 -14.26
N GLU A 38 -12.07 -3.07 -13.53
CA GLU A 38 -12.17 -4.47 -13.94
C GLU A 38 -13.62 -4.91 -14.23
N LEU A 39 -14.63 -4.26 -13.63
CA LEU A 39 -16.05 -4.58 -13.82
C LEU A 39 -16.65 -4.00 -15.10
N ALA A 40 -15.95 -3.08 -15.78
CA ALA A 40 -16.37 -2.60 -17.09
C ALA A 40 -16.24 -3.69 -18.18
N ASP A 41 -15.44 -4.74 -17.93
CA ASP A 41 -15.27 -5.87 -18.83
C ASP A 41 -16.52 -6.77 -18.81
N LYS A 42 -17.29 -6.71 -19.90
CA LYS A 42 -18.53 -7.49 -20.05
C LYS A 42 -18.28 -9.01 -20.02
N GLU A 43 -17.11 -9.46 -20.46
CA GLU A 43 -16.77 -10.89 -20.46
C GLU A 43 -16.64 -11.43 -19.03
N ARG A 44 -16.20 -10.59 -18.07
CA ARG A 44 -16.01 -11.00 -16.68
C ARG A 44 -17.28 -11.59 -16.07
N THR A 45 -18.41 -10.92 -16.25
CA THR A 45 -19.69 -11.40 -15.72
C THR A 45 -20.09 -12.75 -16.33
N GLU A 46 -19.91 -12.92 -17.64
CA GLU A 46 -20.21 -14.17 -18.33
C GLU A 46 -19.31 -15.32 -17.85
N LEU A 47 -18.02 -15.06 -17.66
CA LEU A 47 -17.06 -16.04 -17.17
C LEU A 47 -17.34 -16.45 -15.72
N ILE A 48 -17.68 -15.49 -14.84
CA ILE A 48 -18.05 -15.79 -13.45
C ILE A 48 -19.32 -16.63 -13.40
N GLN A 49 -20.32 -16.33 -14.23
CA GLN A 49 -21.54 -17.16 -14.35
C GLN A 49 -21.21 -18.58 -14.83
N LYS A 50 -20.33 -18.73 -15.82
CA LYS A 50 -19.86 -20.05 -16.29
C LYS A 50 -19.12 -20.80 -15.18
N PHE A 51 -18.22 -20.12 -14.47
CA PHE A 51 -17.49 -20.69 -13.33
C PHE A 51 -18.46 -21.20 -12.26
N ALA A 52 -19.39 -20.36 -11.81
CA ALA A 52 -20.40 -20.70 -10.81
C ALA A 52 -21.23 -21.92 -11.20
N LYS A 53 -21.64 -21.99 -12.48
CA LYS A 53 -22.38 -23.14 -13.02
C LYS A 53 -21.54 -24.43 -13.03
N SER A 54 -20.24 -24.34 -13.36
CA SER A 54 -19.34 -25.50 -13.37
C SER A 54 -19.11 -26.08 -11.98
N VAL A 55 -19.02 -25.23 -10.96
CA VAL A 55 -18.79 -25.66 -9.56
C VAL A 55 -20.09 -25.99 -8.82
N GLY A 56 -21.24 -25.53 -9.31
CA GLY A 56 -22.54 -25.77 -8.68
C GLY A 56 -22.71 -25.05 -7.33
N CYS A 57 -22.00 -23.94 -7.14
CA CYS A 57 -21.95 -23.20 -5.89
C CYS A 57 -22.17 -21.70 -6.13
N ASP A 58 -23.16 -21.14 -5.45
CA ASP A 58 -23.57 -19.74 -5.59
C ASP A 58 -23.04 -18.83 -4.47
N GLN A 59 -22.46 -19.40 -3.41
CA GLN A 59 -22.00 -18.69 -2.22
C GLN A 59 -20.54 -19.03 -1.92
N VAL A 60 -19.73 -18.00 -1.72
CA VAL A 60 -18.29 -18.14 -1.45
C VAL A 60 -17.87 -17.21 -0.32
N SER A 61 -16.68 -17.44 0.24
CA SER A 61 -16.10 -16.47 1.16
C SER A 61 -15.95 -15.11 0.47
N SER A 62 -16.17 -14.03 1.20
CA SER A 62 -15.96 -12.65 0.73
C SER A 62 -14.54 -12.44 0.23
N THR A 63 -13.57 -13.12 0.84
CA THR A 63 -12.18 -13.10 0.38
C THR A 63 -12.03 -13.69 -1.01
N TYR A 64 -12.45 -14.95 -1.20
CA TYR A 64 -12.35 -15.58 -2.52
C TYR A 64 -13.14 -14.81 -3.58
N TRP A 65 -14.33 -14.31 -3.22
CA TRP A 65 -15.13 -13.44 -4.08
C TRP A 65 -14.38 -12.18 -4.53
N ALA A 66 -13.70 -11.48 -3.61
CA ALA A 66 -12.92 -10.29 -3.95
C ALA A 66 -11.76 -10.63 -4.91
N PHE A 67 -11.03 -11.72 -4.65
CA PHE A 67 -10.00 -12.22 -5.58
C PHE A 67 -10.61 -12.56 -6.95
N LEU A 68 -11.74 -13.27 -6.98
CA LEU A 68 -12.41 -13.68 -8.20
C LEU A 68 -12.83 -12.49 -9.06
N TRP A 69 -13.39 -11.43 -8.46
CA TRP A 69 -13.85 -10.26 -9.20
C TRP A 69 -12.71 -9.33 -9.62
N LEU A 70 -11.59 -9.25 -8.89
CA LEU A 70 -10.45 -8.36 -9.20
C LEU A 70 -9.27 -9.02 -9.92
N GLN A 71 -9.39 -10.31 -10.28
CA GLN A 71 -8.35 -11.03 -11.03
C GLN A 71 -8.19 -10.53 -12.47
N ASP A 72 -7.04 -10.80 -13.09
CA ASP A 72 -6.84 -10.56 -14.53
C ASP A 72 -7.79 -11.44 -15.36
N ILE A 73 -8.32 -10.90 -16.45
CA ILE A 73 -9.33 -11.61 -17.26
C ILE A 73 -8.81 -12.95 -17.81
N GLU A 74 -7.53 -13.02 -18.18
CA GLU A 74 -6.89 -14.26 -18.63
C GLU A 74 -6.81 -15.32 -17.53
N SER A 75 -6.61 -14.90 -16.28
CA SER A 75 -6.64 -15.80 -15.13
C SER A 75 -8.06 -16.30 -14.85
N LEU A 76 -9.07 -15.45 -15.02
CA LEU A 76 -10.47 -15.87 -14.92
C LEU A 76 -10.81 -16.92 -15.99
N ARG A 77 -10.42 -16.70 -17.26
CA ARG A 77 -10.59 -17.70 -18.33
C ARG A 77 -9.92 -19.03 -17.99
N ARG A 78 -8.70 -19.00 -17.47
CA ARG A 78 -7.97 -20.19 -17.02
C ARG A 78 -8.72 -20.93 -15.91
N ASN A 79 -9.21 -20.19 -14.91
CA ASN A 79 -9.95 -20.74 -13.78
C ASN A 79 -11.29 -21.36 -14.21
N VAL A 80 -12.01 -20.73 -15.16
CA VAL A 80 -13.21 -21.31 -15.79
C VAL A 80 -12.88 -22.60 -16.53
N ASN A 81 -11.81 -22.62 -17.32
CA ASN A 81 -11.39 -23.82 -18.05
C ASN A 81 -11.04 -24.97 -17.08
N LEU A 82 -10.31 -24.68 -16.00
CA LEU A 82 -9.99 -25.67 -14.97
C LEU A 82 -11.25 -26.22 -14.28
N ALA A 83 -12.21 -25.36 -13.95
CA ALA A 83 -13.50 -25.77 -13.38
C ALA A 83 -14.31 -26.66 -14.34
N SER A 84 -14.20 -26.45 -15.66
CA SER A 84 -14.85 -27.30 -16.66
C SER A 84 -14.23 -28.69 -16.79
N ILE A 85 -12.94 -28.83 -16.45
CA ILE A 85 -12.21 -30.10 -16.47
C ILE A 85 -12.43 -30.86 -15.16
N SER A 86 -12.42 -30.17 -14.02
CA SER A 86 -12.61 -30.76 -12.70
C SER A 86 -13.32 -29.78 -11.76
N ASN A 87 -14.62 -30.02 -11.57
CA ASN A 87 -15.43 -29.26 -10.63
C ASN A 87 -14.95 -29.46 -9.17
N VAL A 88 -14.50 -30.67 -8.82
CA VAL A 88 -13.97 -30.99 -7.47
C VAL A 88 -12.75 -30.13 -7.15
N ASN A 89 -11.79 -30.00 -8.07
CA ASN A 89 -10.60 -29.18 -7.81
C ASN A 89 -10.96 -27.69 -7.70
N ALA A 90 -11.92 -27.22 -8.49
CA ALA A 90 -12.40 -25.85 -8.42
C ALA A 90 -13.14 -25.57 -7.10
N GLU A 91 -13.95 -26.52 -6.61
CA GLU A 91 -14.61 -26.43 -5.31
C GLU A 91 -13.61 -26.39 -4.14
N ILE A 92 -12.59 -27.27 -4.17
CA ILE A 92 -11.49 -27.26 -3.20
C ILE A 92 -10.77 -25.91 -3.22
N LEU A 93 -10.54 -25.37 -4.42
CA LEU A 93 -9.90 -24.06 -4.55
C LEU A 93 -10.75 -22.97 -3.89
N MET A 94 -12.06 -22.94 -4.12
CA MET A 94 -12.97 -21.91 -3.54
C MET A 94 -12.99 -21.92 -2.01
N GLN A 95 -12.77 -23.09 -1.40
CA GLN A 95 -12.75 -23.26 0.05
C GLN A 95 -11.35 -23.14 0.65
N CYS A 96 -10.36 -22.74 -0.15
CA CYS A 96 -8.97 -22.72 0.26
C CYS A 96 -8.71 -21.58 1.26
N SER A 97 -8.33 -21.93 2.48
CA SER A 97 -7.97 -20.97 3.55
C SER A 97 -6.73 -20.12 3.24
N LEU A 98 -6.05 -20.38 2.12
CA LEU A 98 -4.90 -19.61 1.67
C LEU A 98 -5.28 -18.18 1.27
N PHE A 99 -6.53 -17.91 0.87
CA PHE A 99 -6.94 -16.55 0.51
C PHE A 99 -7.03 -15.66 1.75
N GLU A 100 -7.68 -16.13 2.82
CA GLU A 100 -7.76 -15.44 4.10
C GLU A 100 -6.38 -15.31 4.73
N GLN A 101 -5.53 -16.34 4.62
CA GLN A 101 -4.13 -16.25 5.06
C GLN A 101 -3.36 -15.17 4.29
N SER A 102 -3.50 -15.13 2.95
CA SER A 102 -2.80 -14.15 2.11
C SER A 102 -3.23 -12.72 2.42
N GLN A 103 -4.52 -12.53 2.62
CA GLN A 103 -5.14 -11.27 3.02
C GLN A 103 -4.62 -10.81 4.40
N ARG A 104 -4.50 -11.71 5.38
CA ARG A 104 -3.94 -11.38 6.71
C ARG A 104 -2.43 -11.12 6.70
N ILE A 105 -1.68 -11.83 5.86
CA ILE A 105 -0.26 -11.59 5.60
C ILE A 105 -0.05 -10.16 5.10
N TRP A 106 -0.88 -9.72 4.13
CA TRP A 106 -0.85 -8.35 3.62
C TRP A 106 -1.16 -7.31 4.71
N GLN A 107 -2.04 -7.61 5.65
CA GLN A 107 -2.31 -6.72 6.80
C GLN A 107 -1.24 -6.78 7.91
N GLY A 108 -0.11 -7.45 7.68
CA GLY A 108 0.99 -7.51 8.65
C GLY A 108 0.70 -8.35 9.90
N LYS A 109 -0.30 -9.24 9.88
CA LYS A 109 -0.68 -10.04 11.06
C LYS A 109 0.33 -11.15 11.35
N THR A 110 1.19 -10.93 12.34
CA THR A 110 2.31 -11.80 12.73
C THR A 110 1.90 -13.24 13.08
N ARG A 111 0.72 -13.45 13.69
CA ARG A 111 0.19 -14.79 14.00
C ARG A 111 -0.02 -15.68 12.77
N CYS A 112 -0.13 -15.10 11.57
CA CYS A 112 -0.26 -15.87 10.33
C CYS A 112 1.04 -16.57 9.90
N PHE A 113 2.17 -16.21 10.52
CA PHE A 113 3.50 -16.76 10.21
C PHE A 113 4.02 -17.77 11.24
N THR A 114 3.33 -17.95 12.36
CA THR A 114 3.69 -18.90 13.42
C THR A 114 2.97 -20.24 13.22
N ASP A 115 3.71 -21.35 13.14
CA ASP A 115 3.12 -22.68 13.10
C ASP A 115 2.46 -23.03 14.45
N PRO A 116 1.29 -23.72 14.47
CA PRO A 116 0.59 -24.10 15.71
C PRO A 116 1.46 -24.91 16.68
N GLU A 117 2.41 -25.69 16.16
CA GLU A 117 3.29 -26.56 16.96
C GLU A 117 4.31 -25.80 17.83
N THR A 118 4.59 -24.53 17.51
CA THR A 118 5.55 -23.72 18.30
C THR A 118 4.88 -22.85 19.37
N SER A 119 3.55 -22.85 19.46
CA SER A 119 2.79 -21.98 20.38
C SER A 119 2.57 -22.55 21.79
N ALA A 120 3.22 -23.66 22.16
CA ALA A 120 3.20 -24.15 23.53
C ALA A 120 4.16 -23.33 24.43
N VAL A 121 3.61 -22.30 25.08
CA VAL A 121 3.99 -21.74 26.40
C VAL A 121 5.49 -21.65 26.70
N ILE A 122 6.13 -20.55 26.33
CA ILE A 122 7.32 -20.05 27.04
C ILE A 122 7.15 -18.53 27.25
N PRO A 123 7.20 -18.01 28.50
CA PRO A 123 7.20 -16.57 28.73
C PRO A 123 8.44 -15.94 28.06
N SER A 124 8.21 -14.89 27.28
CA SER A 124 9.24 -14.15 26.57
C SER A 124 10.29 -13.60 27.54
N LYS A 125 11.41 -14.30 27.67
CA LYS A 125 12.67 -13.70 28.12
C LYS A 125 13.29 -13.05 26.89
N ARG A 126 13.61 -11.75 26.99
CA ARG A 126 14.36 -11.00 25.98
C ARG A 126 15.59 -11.83 25.56
N LYS A 127 15.52 -12.45 24.38
CA LYS A 127 16.70 -13.04 23.75
C LYS A 127 17.58 -11.89 23.27
N ALA A 128 18.90 -12.07 23.39
CA ALA A 128 19.87 -11.18 22.80
C ALA A 128 19.59 -11.03 21.28
N PRO A 129 19.99 -9.90 20.65
CA PRO A 129 19.80 -9.71 19.22
C PRO A 129 20.48 -10.87 18.49
N ASP A 130 19.71 -11.59 17.68
CA ASP A 130 20.24 -12.60 16.77
C ASP A 130 20.96 -11.85 15.63
N GLU A 131 22.27 -12.07 15.49
CA GLU A 131 23.12 -11.39 14.49
C GLU A 131 22.67 -11.66 13.04
N ASN A 132 21.78 -12.64 12.82
CA ASN A 132 21.19 -12.95 11.52
C ASN A 132 19.79 -12.35 11.28
N GLN A 133 19.27 -11.49 12.19
CA GLN A 133 18.01 -10.81 11.93
C GLN A 133 18.19 -9.65 10.95
N PRO A 134 17.30 -9.52 9.94
CA PRO A 134 17.32 -8.37 9.04
C PRO A 134 17.12 -7.10 9.86
N THR A 135 18.16 -6.28 9.93
CA THR A 135 18.13 -4.97 10.59
C THR A 135 17.34 -3.99 9.74
N ARG A 136 16.44 -3.24 10.38
CA ARG A 136 15.74 -2.11 9.74
C ARG A 136 16.78 -1.09 9.29
N ASP A 137 16.85 -0.82 7.99
CA ASP A 137 17.84 0.13 7.45
C ASP A 137 17.38 1.56 7.75
N ARG A 138 18.13 2.23 8.64
CA ARG A 138 17.87 3.64 9.00
C ARG A 138 18.07 4.57 7.82
N THR A 139 18.82 4.17 6.80
CA THR A 139 19.12 4.96 5.60
C THR A 139 17.86 5.15 4.76
N ALA A 140 17.13 4.07 4.44
CA ALA A 140 15.92 4.16 3.63
C ALA A 140 14.83 5.03 4.28
N LYS A 141 14.64 4.91 5.60
CA LYS A 141 13.71 5.77 6.34
C LYS A 141 14.13 7.24 6.30
N LYS A 142 15.42 7.52 6.47
CA LYS A 142 15.95 8.88 6.37
C LYS A 142 15.72 9.46 4.98
N THR A 143 16.06 8.72 3.92
CA THR A 143 15.82 9.12 2.53
C THR A 143 14.33 9.37 2.26
N CYS A 144 13.44 8.53 2.78
CA CYS A 144 11.99 8.75 2.68
C CYS A 144 11.56 10.06 3.35
N MET A 145 12.05 10.34 4.57
CA MET A 145 11.72 11.58 5.29
C MET A 145 12.28 12.82 4.57
N GLU A 146 13.49 12.74 4.03
CA GLU A 146 14.10 13.81 3.24
C GLU A 146 13.31 14.06 1.94
N ARG A 147 12.94 12.99 1.22
CA ARG A 147 12.10 13.04 0.02
C ARG A 147 10.75 13.72 0.29
N ASP A 148 10.07 13.31 1.35
CA ASP A 148 8.73 13.77 1.69
C ASP A 148 8.73 15.08 2.50
N GLY A 149 9.89 15.69 2.71
CA GLY A 149 10.06 16.94 3.46
C GLY A 149 9.59 16.84 4.92
N ALA A 150 9.68 15.65 5.52
CA ALA A 150 9.17 15.31 6.84
C ALA A 150 7.69 15.70 7.04
N ARG A 151 6.87 15.51 6.00
CA ARG A 151 5.42 15.78 6.02
C ARG A 151 4.62 14.58 5.53
N CYS A 152 3.38 14.49 5.98
CA CYS A 152 2.44 13.51 5.46
C CYS A 152 2.22 13.77 3.97
N VAL A 153 2.50 12.79 3.11
CA VAL A 153 2.33 12.94 1.65
C VAL A 153 0.88 13.12 1.22
N ILE A 154 -0.09 12.81 2.10
CA ILE A 154 -1.53 13.01 1.84
C ILE A 154 -2.02 14.35 2.39
N THR A 155 -1.64 14.70 3.62
CA THR A 155 -2.25 15.82 4.37
C THR A 155 -1.33 17.03 4.57
N GLY A 156 -0.04 16.91 4.30
CA GLY A 156 0.98 17.94 4.54
C GLY A 156 1.36 18.16 6.02
N ARG A 157 0.79 17.39 6.95
CA ARG A 157 1.02 17.51 8.40
C ARG A 157 2.43 17.08 8.81
N HIS A 158 3.00 17.72 9.83
CA HIS A 158 4.37 17.50 10.30
C HIS A 158 4.59 16.28 11.19
N ARG A 159 3.56 15.84 11.94
CA ARG A 159 3.69 14.68 12.84
C ARG A 159 3.53 13.41 12.02
N ILE A 160 4.66 12.89 11.54
CA ILE A 160 4.71 11.76 10.60
C ILE A 160 5.14 10.45 11.24
N GLN A 161 4.76 9.37 10.57
CA GLN A 161 5.24 8.01 10.73
C GLN A 161 5.65 7.51 9.33
N VAL A 162 6.76 6.80 9.25
CA VAL A 162 7.22 6.20 7.99
C VAL A 162 6.53 4.85 7.84
N ALA A 163 5.63 4.75 6.87
CA ALA A 163 4.80 3.59 6.58
C ALA A 163 5.38 2.79 5.41
N HIS A 164 5.37 1.46 5.52
CA HIS A 164 5.66 0.60 4.37
C HIS A 164 4.45 0.48 3.45
N ILE A 165 4.71 0.39 2.14
CA ILE A 165 3.70 0.04 1.14
C ILE A 165 3.45 -1.47 1.16
N VAL A 166 4.51 -2.26 1.05
CA VAL A 166 4.52 -3.70 1.31
C VAL A 166 5.04 -3.95 2.73
N PRO A 167 4.26 -4.58 3.62
CA PRO A 167 4.62 -4.71 5.04
C PRO A 167 5.99 -5.36 5.27
N PHE A 168 6.71 -4.90 6.28
CA PHE A 168 8.00 -5.48 6.69
C PHE A 168 7.92 -6.99 6.97
N ALA A 169 6.77 -7.47 7.47
CA ALA A 169 6.52 -8.89 7.69
C ALA A 169 6.72 -9.73 6.42
N CYS A 170 6.44 -9.18 5.23
CA CYS A 170 6.63 -9.89 3.97
C CYS A 170 8.10 -10.26 3.71
N TYR A 171 9.03 -9.40 4.15
CA TYR A 171 10.46 -9.66 4.05
C TYR A 171 10.98 -10.47 5.24
N LYS A 172 10.62 -10.11 6.47
CA LYS A 172 11.01 -10.83 7.71
C LYS A 172 10.70 -12.33 7.62
N TYR A 173 9.59 -12.69 6.97
CA TYR A 173 9.14 -14.07 6.81
C TYR A 173 9.27 -14.60 5.37
N ALA A 174 10.14 -14.01 4.54
CA ALA A 174 10.30 -14.34 3.13
C ALA A 174 10.47 -15.85 2.85
N ASN A 175 11.20 -16.55 3.70
CA ASN A 175 11.54 -17.97 3.55
C ASN A 175 10.49 -18.94 4.14
N THR A 176 9.41 -18.43 4.71
CA THR A 176 8.37 -19.26 5.34
C THR A 176 7.46 -19.94 4.31
N LYS A 177 6.80 -21.04 4.71
CA LYS A 177 5.75 -21.66 3.90
C LYS A 177 4.58 -20.70 3.66
N ALA A 178 4.21 -19.91 4.67
CA ALA A 178 3.16 -18.90 4.58
C ALA A 178 3.44 -17.88 3.46
N MET A 179 4.67 -17.35 3.37
CA MET A 179 5.04 -16.42 2.31
C MET A 179 5.11 -17.07 0.92
N ARG A 180 5.58 -18.32 0.82
CA ARG A 180 5.48 -19.08 -0.44
C ARG A 180 4.03 -19.24 -0.88
N ASN A 181 3.14 -19.58 0.03
CA ASN A 181 1.71 -19.71 -0.23
C ASN A 181 1.08 -18.37 -0.63
N PHE A 182 1.48 -17.26 -0.01
CA PHE A 182 1.05 -15.92 -0.39
C PHE A 182 1.32 -15.65 -1.87
N TRP A 183 2.58 -15.80 -2.30
CA TRP A 183 2.94 -15.58 -3.72
C TRP A 183 2.25 -16.57 -4.66
N THR A 184 2.14 -17.85 -4.28
CA THR A 184 1.40 -18.85 -5.06
C THR A 184 -0.07 -18.47 -5.21
N THR A 185 -0.70 -17.97 -4.15
CA THR A 185 -2.10 -17.53 -4.16
C THR A 185 -2.30 -16.38 -5.13
N LEU A 186 -1.42 -15.37 -5.12
CA LEU A 186 -1.51 -14.26 -6.06
C LEU A 186 -1.38 -14.72 -7.53
N LYS A 187 -0.49 -15.68 -7.83
CA LYS A 187 -0.32 -16.24 -9.18
C LYS A 187 -1.56 -16.96 -9.72
N MET A 188 -2.52 -17.31 -8.87
CA MET A 188 -3.79 -17.91 -9.29
C MET A 188 -4.72 -16.90 -9.97
N PHE A 189 -4.57 -15.61 -9.64
CA PHE A 189 -5.50 -14.55 -10.03
C PHE A 189 -4.85 -13.49 -10.92
N TRP A 190 -3.54 -13.26 -10.82
CA TRP A 190 -2.85 -12.31 -11.70
C TRP A 190 -1.74 -12.98 -12.50
N SER A 191 -1.33 -12.34 -13.59
CA SER A 191 -0.30 -12.84 -14.47
C SER A 191 1.03 -13.07 -13.74
N GLU A 192 1.76 -14.11 -14.15
CA GLU A 192 3.09 -14.42 -13.65
C GLU A 192 4.05 -13.23 -13.81
N GLU A 193 3.90 -12.45 -14.88
CA GLU A 193 4.68 -11.24 -15.12
C GLU A 193 4.40 -10.17 -14.05
N LYS A 194 3.12 -9.88 -13.76
CA LYS A 194 2.71 -8.91 -12.75
C LYS A 194 3.19 -9.32 -11.36
N ILE A 195 2.99 -10.57 -10.99
CA ILE A 195 3.47 -11.09 -9.69
C ILE A 195 5.00 -11.13 -9.64
N GLY A 196 5.67 -11.43 -10.75
CA GLY A 196 7.12 -11.40 -10.88
C GLY A 196 7.69 -10.02 -10.57
N ARG A 197 7.12 -8.96 -11.15
CA ARG A 197 7.51 -7.56 -10.89
C ARG A 197 7.31 -7.16 -9.44
N TRP A 198 6.14 -7.45 -8.86
CA TRP A 198 5.88 -7.16 -7.44
C TRP A 198 6.89 -7.87 -6.52
N LYS A 199 7.12 -9.16 -6.77
CA LYS A 199 8.02 -9.96 -5.95
C LYS A 199 9.47 -9.49 -6.08
N SER A 200 9.93 -9.13 -7.27
CA SER A 200 11.32 -8.70 -7.48
C SER A 200 11.67 -7.43 -6.70
N MET A 201 10.70 -6.51 -6.53
CA MET A 201 10.92 -5.26 -5.79
C MET A 201 11.28 -5.49 -4.32
N VAL A 202 10.77 -6.56 -3.70
CA VAL A 202 10.96 -6.84 -2.26
C VAL A 202 11.82 -8.07 -1.96
N SER A 203 12.41 -8.68 -2.99
CA SER A 203 13.26 -9.88 -2.86
C SER A 203 14.75 -9.56 -2.78
N GLY A 204 15.14 -8.29 -2.91
CA GLY A 204 16.54 -7.86 -2.83
C GLY A 204 17.14 -7.98 -1.43
N ALA A 205 18.44 -7.69 -1.31
CA ALA A 205 19.15 -7.74 -0.01
C ALA A 205 18.51 -6.82 1.03
N SER A 206 18.09 -5.62 0.63
CA SER A 206 17.37 -4.65 1.49
C SER A 206 15.89 -5.00 1.69
N GLY A 207 15.36 -6.00 1.00
CA GLY A 207 13.98 -6.46 1.21
C GLY A 207 12.93 -5.37 1.01
N THR A 208 12.15 -5.13 2.05
CA THR A 208 11.13 -4.05 2.11
C THR A 208 11.69 -2.72 2.62
N GLU A 209 12.95 -2.67 3.07
CA GLU A 209 13.60 -1.46 3.60
C GLU A 209 14.26 -0.64 2.47
N ILE A 210 13.47 -0.25 1.47
CA ILE A 210 13.89 0.60 0.35
C ILE A 210 13.00 1.84 0.28
N CYS A 211 13.54 2.99 -0.13
CA CYS A 211 12.80 4.27 -0.13
C CYS A 211 11.53 4.20 -1.00
N GLU A 212 11.57 3.43 -2.10
CA GLU A 212 10.47 3.17 -3.01
C GLU A 212 9.31 2.38 -2.38
N ASN A 213 9.54 1.76 -1.22
CA ASN A 213 8.54 1.04 -0.45
C ASN A 213 8.06 1.82 0.79
N LEU A 214 8.46 3.09 0.94
CA LEU A 214 8.18 3.90 2.14
C LEU A 214 7.43 5.18 1.79
N LEU A 215 6.55 5.60 2.70
CA LEU A 215 5.79 6.85 2.65
C LEU A 215 5.77 7.53 4.03
N CYS A 216 5.91 8.85 4.11
CA CYS A 216 5.60 9.59 5.32
C CYS A 216 4.08 9.85 5.41
N LEU A 217 3.44 9.34 6.47
CA LEU A 217 2.01 9.53 6.74
C LEU A 217 1.79 10.15 8.12
N SER A 218 0.74 10.94 8.32
CA SER A 218 0.32 11.34 9.68
C SER A 218 -0.30 10.16 10.43
N SER A 219 -0.41 10.23 11.77
CA SER A 219 -0.96 9.13 12.58
C SER A 219 -2.30 8.61 12.04
N GLU A 220 -3.24 9.53 11.77
CA GLU A 220 -4.58 9.16 11.31
C GLU A 220 -4.55 8.50 9.91
N THR A 221 -3.67 8.98 9.04
CA THR A 221 -3.50 8.42 7.69
C THR A 221 -2.78 7.08 7.73
N HIS A 222 -1.80 6.91 8.64
CA HIS A 222 -1.08 5.66 8.80
C HIS A 222 -1.98 4.56 9.39
N GLU A 223 -2.83 4.91 10.35
CA GLU A 223 -3.87 4.02 10.89
C GLU A 223 -4.85 3.58 9.78
N ALA A 224 -5.36 4.53 8.99
CA ALA A 224 -6.24 4.24 7.87
C ALA A 224 -5.55 3.42 6.77
N TRP A 225 -4.25 3.65 6.53
CA TRP A 225 -3.44 2.86 5.60
C TRP A 225 -3.32 1.41 6.06
N THR A 226 -2.96 1.19 7.32
CA THR A 226 -2.81 -0.14 7.94
C THR A 226 -4.14 -0.90 7.96
N ALA A 227 -5.24 -0.19 8.20
CA ALA A 227 -6.60 -0.74 8.18
C ALA A 227 -7.11 -1.07 6.77
N CYS A 228 -6.34 -0.81 5.71
CA CYS A 228 -6.80 -0.88 4.32
C CYS A 228 -8.07 -0.05 4.06
N SER A 229 -8.23 1.06 4.78
CA SER A 229 -9.43 1.90 4.71
C SER A 229 -9.46 2.83 3.51
N PHE A 230 -8.32 3.06 2.88
CA PHE A 230 -8.23 3.71 1.59
C PHE A 230 -7.18 3.00 0.72
N ALA A 231 -7.20 3.29 -0.57
CA ALA A 231 -6.15 2.91 -1.50
C ALA A 231 -5.80 4.05 -2.44
N LEU A 232 -4.61 3.95 -3.02
CA LEU A 232 -4.08 4.94 -3.95
C LEU A 232 -3.89 4.27 -5.30
N GLU A 233 -4.73 4.63 -6.27
CA GLU A 233 -4.57 4.20 -7.65
C GLU A 233 -3.35 4.92 -8.25
N PRO A 234 -2.34 4.21 -8.77
CA PRO A 234 -1.25 4.85 -9.52
C PRO A 234 -1.77 5.36 -10.87
N VAL A 235 -1.61 6.65 -11.16
CA VAL A 235 -2.17 7.30 -12.35
C VAL A 235 -1.10 7.54 -13.40
N GLU A 236 -0.04 8.27 -13.05
CA GLU A 236 1.02 8.62 -13.98
C GLU A 236 2.31 9.03 -13.24
N ILE A 237 3.44 8.79 -13.89
CA ILE A 237 4.73 9.34 -13.50
C ILE A 237 5.15 10.35 -14.56
N MET A 238 5.43 11.58 -14.14
CA MET A 238 5.76 12.70 -15.00
C MET A 238 7.14 13.26 -14.64
N ASN A 239 7.58 14.25 -15.43
CA ASN A 239 8.79 15.04 -15.13
C ASN A 239 10.03 14.16 -14.91
N GLU A 240 10.23 13.16 -15.78
CA GLU A 240 11.38 12.24 -15.72
C GLU A 240 11.48 11.48 -14.38
N GLY A 241 10.35 11.17 -13.74
CA GLY A 241 10.32 10.44 -12.47
C GLY A 241 10.23 11.33 -11.24
N LYS A 242 10.11 12.65 -11.39
CA LYS A 242 10.05 13.61 -10.28
C LYS A 242 8.67 13.82 -9.68
N THR A 243 7.62 13.43 -10.40
CA THR A 243 6.24 13.55 -9.95
C THR A 243 5.51 12.24 -10.17
N PHE A 244 4.90 11.69 -9.12
CA PHE A 244 4.06 10.50 -9.19
C PHE A 244 2.65 10.88 -8.74
N ILE A 245 1.72 10.91 -9.69
CA ILE A 245 0.32 11.19 -9.44
C ILE A 245 -0.38 9.88 -9.06
N THR A 246 -1.06 9.93 -7.92
CA THR A 246 -1.95 8.88 -7.45
C THR A 246 -3.36 9.44 -7.26
N ARG A 247 -4.35 8.56 -7.19
CA ARG A 247 -5.74 8.93 -6.91
C ARG A 247 -6.26 8.21 -5.69
N PHE A 248 -6.78 8.98 -4.76
CA PHE A 248 -7.27 8.51 -3.48
C PHE A 248 -8.67 7.93 -3.60
N TYR A 249 -8.91 6.78 -2.98
CA TYR A 249 -10.26 6.21 -2.82
C TYR A 249 -10.46 5.72 -1.40
N TRP A 250 -11.51 6.22 -0.74
CA TRP A 250 -12.06 5.57 0.44
C TRP A 250 -12.60 4.19 0.07
N LEU A 251 -12.26 3.20 0.88
CA LEU A 251 -12.67 1.82 0.69
C LEU A 251 -13.67 1.39 1.76
N PRO A 252 -14.69 0.59 1.40
CA PRO A 252 -15.75 0.22 2.32
C PRO A 252 -15.24 -0.72 3.42
N ARG A 253 -15.92 -0.69 4.56
CA ARG A 253 -15.79 -1.73 5.58
C ARG A 253 -16.89 -2.77 5.36
N ASN A 254 -16.57 -3.85 4.65
CA ASN A 254 -17.50 -4.98 4.54
C ASN A 254 -17.45 -5.81 5.84
N THR A 255 -18.56 -6.44 6.22
CA THR A 255 -18.63 -7.39 7.36
C THR A 255 -19.21 -8.73 6.94
N ILE A 256 -19.67 -8.83 5.69
CA ILE A 256 -20.30 -10.02 5.14
C ILE A 256 -19.21 -11.05 4.86
N ARG A 257 -19.32 -12.22 5.49
CA ARG A 257 -18.36 -13.33 5.32
C ARG A 257 -18.63 -14.20 4.09
N ASN A 258 -19.89 -14.39 3.74
CA ASN A 258 -20.31 -15.21 2.60
C ASN A 258 -21.15 -14.36 1.67
N VAL A 259 -20.80 -14.36 0.40
CA VAL A 259 -21.39 -13.51 -0.63
C VAL A 259 -21.76 -14.32 -1.85
N SER A 260 -22.79 -13.85 -2.56
CA SER A 260 -23.15 -14.47 -3.82
C SER A 260 -22.08 -14.21 -4.86
N ILE A 261 -21.61 -15.28 -5.51
CA ILE A 261 -20.59 -15.20 -6.56
C ILE A 261 -21.04 -14.31 -7.73
N HIS A 262 -22.34 -14.24 -8.00
CA HIS A 262 -22.95 -13.47 -9.09
C HIS A 262 -23.08 -11.98 -8.80
N SER A 263 -22.92 -11.57 -7.54
CA SER A 263 -23.06 -10.16 -7.15
C SER A 263 -21.75 -9.42 -7.41
N PRO A 264 -21.72 -8.44 -8.32
CA PRO A 264 -20.53 -7.62 -8.52
C PRO A 264 -20.21 -6.80 -7.26
N PRO A 265 -18.92 -6.64 -6.88
CA PRO A 265 -18.54 -5.70 -5.83
C PRO A 265 -18.86 -4.27 -6.21
N THR A 266 -19.11 -3.45 -5.18
CA THR A 266 -19.35 -2.01 -5.32
C THR A 266 -18.55 -1.25 -4.26
N ILE A 267 -17.96 -0.12 -4.64
CA ILE A 267 -17.32 0.83 -3.72
C ILE A 267 -18.09 2.15 -3.82
N ASN A 268 -18.65 2.61 -2.70
CA ASN A 268 -19.37 3.88 -2.66
C ASN A 268 -18.36 5.04 -2.59
N LEU A 269 -18.42 5.94 -3.58
CA LEU A 269 -17.51 7.09 -3.69
C LEU A 269 -17.94 8.28 -2.84
N LEU A 270 -19.18 8.29 -2.34
CA LEU A 270 -19.81 9.44 -1.67
C LEU A 270 -19.65 9.45 -0.15
N SER A 271 -18.99 8.45 0.45
CA SER A 271 -18.93 8.33 1.90
C SER A 271 -17.57 7.78 2.34
N SER A 272 -16.90 8.50 3.24
CA SER A 272 -15.91 7.87 4.09
C SER A 272 -16.60 6.76 4.91
N PRO A 273 -15.91 5.66 5.24
CA PRO A 273 -16.48 4.63 6.10
C PRO A 273 -16.96 5.25 7.41
N ASP A 274 -18.17 4.89 7.89
CA ASP A 274 -18.93 5.48 9.02
C ASP A 274 -18.17 5.64 10.36
N GLN A 275 -16.91 5.19 10.44
CA GLN A 275 -16.08 5.15 11.64
C GLN A 275 -14.68 5.75 11.44
N ILE A 276 -14.39 6.37 10.30
CA ILE A 276 -13.11 7.04 10.06
C ILE A 276 -13.30 8.53 10.23
N GLU A 277 -12.57 9.13 11.17
CA GLU A 277 -12.49 10.58 11.28
C GLU A 277 -12.02 11.15 9.94
N SER A 278 -12.75 12.16 9.45
CA SER A 278 -12.47 12.85 8.20
C SER A 278 -10.99 13.22 8.09
N ILE A 279 -10.26 12.64 7.13
CA ILE A 279 -8.89 13.08 6.85
C ILE A 279 -8.98 14.42 6.12
N THR A 280 -8.31 15.42 6.69
CA THR A 280 -8.35 16.80 6.17
C THR A 280 -6.97 17.28 5.75
N ILE A 281 -6.94 17.94 4.60
CA ILE A 281 -5.81 18.67 4.05
C ILE A 281 -5.98 20.14 4.44
N LYS A 282 -4.94 20.75 5.01
CA LYS A 282 -4.92 22.18 5.30
C LYS A 282 -3.94 22.87 4.36
N TYR A 283 -4.45 23.76 3.53
CA TYR A 283 -3.63 24.52 2.59
C TYR A 283 -2.96 25.72 3.25
N SER A 284 -1.96 26.28 2.57
CA SER A 284 -1.21 27.46 3.03
C SER A 284 -2.09 28.71 3.16
N ASP A 285 -3.14 28.81 2.34
CA ASP A 285 -4.16 29.87 2.42
C ASP A 285 -5.12 29.72 3.62
N GLY A 286 -4.95 28.66 4.42
CA GLY A 286 -5.78 28.36 5.58
C GLY A 286 -7.07 27.60 5.26
N SER A 287 -7.37 27.35 3.97
CA SER A 287 -8.52 26.53 3.58
C SER A 287 -8.32 25.07 4.00
N ILE A 288 -9.44 24.41 4.33
CA ILE A 288 -9.49 23.02 4.74
C ILE A 288 -10.30 22.26 3.70
N HIS A 289 -9.73 21.15 3.23
CA HIS A 289 -10.39 20.22 2.32
C HIS A 289 -10.45 18.85 2.96
N GLU A 290 -11.64 18.29 3.05
CA GLU A 290 -11.83 16.91 3.46
C GLU A 290 -11.58 16.00 2.27
N ILE A 291 -10.64 15.06 2.39
CA ILE A 291 -10.25 14.20 1.28
C ILE A 291 -11.44 13.31 0.85
N GLN A 292 -11.72 13.33 -0.44
CA GLN A 292 -12.80 12.57 -1.08
C GLN A 292 -12.23 11.51 -2.00
N SER A 293 -13.02 10.46 -2.24
CA SER A 293 -12.69 9.50 -3.30
C SER A 293 -12.65 10.20 -4.66
N GLY A 294 -11.57 10.01 -5.40
CA GLY A 294 -11.28 10.70 -6.65
C GLY A 294 -10.22 11.79 -6.56
N ASP A 295 -9.92 12.28 -5.36
CA ASP A 295 -8.90 13.31 -5.19
C ASP A 295 -7.53 12.81 -5.65
N GLN A 296 -6.82 13.64 -6.40
CA GLN A 296 -5.46 13.33 -6.82
C GLN A 296 -4.46 13.77 -5.76
N VAL A 297 -3.51 12.89 -5.46
CA VAL A 297 -2.40 13.16 -4.55
C VAL A 297 -1.09 12.97 -5.31
N ALA A 298 -0.30 14.03 -5.38
CA ALA A 298 0.96 14.07 -6.10
C ALA A 298 2.14 13.93 -5.14
N PHE A 299 2.97 12.91 -5.37
CA PHE A 299 4.23 12.74 -4.69
C PHE A 299 5.35 13.38 -5.50
N HIS A 300 6.28 14.04 -4.82
CA HIS A 300 7.34 14.82 -5.45
C HIS A 300 8.73 14.38 -4.95
N THR A 301 9.71 14.45 -5.84
CA THR A 301 11.12 14.35 -5.49
C THR A 301 11.95 15.34 -6.30
N ALA A 302 12.99 15.90 -5.67
CA ALA A 302 13.97 16.73 -6.36
C ALA A 302 14.91 15.90 -7.25
N ASP A 303 15.21 14.66 -6.81
CA ASP A 303 16.15 13.77 -7.47
C ASP A 303 15.63 12.32 -7.41
N PRO A 304 15.15 11.77 -8.54
CA PRO A 304 14.58 10.42 -8.59
C PRO A 304 15.64 9.32 -8.44
N ILE A 305 16.94 9.63 -8.49
CA ILE A 305 18.01 8.65 -8.32
C ILE A 305 18.36 8.51 -6.84
N THR A 306 18.59 9.63 -6.15
CA THR A 306 18.98 9.60 -4.73
C THR A 306 17.79 9.49 -3.78
N HIS A 307 16.63 10.03 -4.18
CA HIS A 307 15.40 10.07 -3.39
C HIS A 307 14.22 9.56 -4.24
N PRO A 308 14.23 8.28 -4.64
CA PRO A 308 13.24 7.76 -5.56
C PRO A 308 11.83 7.83 -4.94
N LEU A 309 10.85 8.14 -5.79
CA LEU A 309 9.44 8.05 -5.45
C LEU A 309 9.02 6.60 -5.20
N PRO A 310 7.85 6.38 -4.58
CA PRO A 310 7.26 5.05 -4.50
C PRO A 310 7.28 4.33 -5.85
N SER A 311 7.64 3.05 -5.84
CA SER A 311 7.63 2.26 -7.07
C SER A 311 6.20 2.09 -7.58
N TRP A 312 6.01 2.25 -8.90
CA TRP A 312 4.74 1.96 -9.57
C TRP A 312 4.25 0.54 -9.26
N ASP A 313 5.16 -0.43 -9.28
CA ASP A 313 4.84 -1.83 -9.04
C ASP A 313 4.33 -2.04 -7.60
N LEU A 314 4.99 -1.45 -6.61
CA LEU A 314 4.58 -1.52 -5.20
C LEU A 314 3.25 -0.81 -4.97
N MET A 315 3.06 0.37 -5.56
CA MET A 315 1.78 1.08 -5.50
C MET A 315 0.65 0.32 -6.17
N SER A 316 0.91 -0.34 -7.31
CA SER A 316 -0.09 -1.18 -7.99
C SER A 316 -0.46 -2.42 -7.17
N MET A 317 0.50 -2.99 -6.43
CA MET A 317 0.27 -4.08 -5.48
C MET A 317 -0.61 -3.61 -4.33
N GLN A 318 -0.29 -2.45 -3.74
CA GLN A 318 -1.07 -1.83 -2.67
C GLN A 318 -2.51 -1.54 -3.12
N TRP A 319 -2.68 -0.90 -4.28
CA TRP A 319 -3.98 -0.62 -4.87
C TRP A 319 -4.84 -1.87 -5.02
N THR A 320 -4.23 -2.97 -5.45
CA THR A 320 -4.92 -4.25 -5.65
C THR A 320 -5.30 -4.89 -4.31
N LEU A 321 -4.35 -5.00 -3.38
CA LEU A 321 -4.55 -5.77 -2.15
C LEU A 321 -5.36 -5.02 -1.09
N HIS A 322 -5.32 -3.68 -1.07
CA HIS A 322 -6.22 -2.89 -0.21
C HIS A 322 -7.68 -3.05 -0.64
N ARG A 323 -7.98 -2.99 -1.95
CA ARG A 323 -9.34 -3.25 -2.47
C ARG A 323 -9.82 -4.64 -2.08
N ILE A 324 -8.95 -5.66 -2.17
CA ILE A 324 -9.29 -7.01 -1.67
C ILE A 324 -9.58 -6.99 -0.17
N CYS A 325 -8.71 -6.42 0.66
CA CYS A 325 -8.92 -6.41 2.11
C CYS A 325 -10.24 -5.72 2.50
N ALA A 326 -10.56 -4.61 1.86
CA ALA A 326 -11.79 -3.86 2.08
C ALA A 326 -13.04 -4.66 1.66
N LEU A 327 -13.05 -5.22 0.45
CA LEU A 327 -14.17 -6.02 -0.07
C LEU A 327 -14.36 -7.33 0.71
N SER A 328 -13.27 -7.93 1.21
CA SER A 328 -13.29 -9.18 1.98
C SER A 328 -13.83 -8.99 3.41
N GLY A 329 -13.94 -7.74 3.87
CA GLY A 329 -14.40 -7.41 5.22
C GLY A 329 -13.40 -7.67 6.34
N ALA A 330 -12.12 -7.65 6.00
CA ALA A 330 -11.05 -7.95 6.93
C ALA A 330 -10.48 -6.73 7.64
N ALA A 331 -11.04 -5.54 7.41
CA ALA A 331 -10.63 -4.29 8.04
C ALA A 331 -10.86 -4.30 9.58
N GLU A 332 -11.74 -5.17 10.12
CA GLU A 332 -12.11 -5.20 11.55
C GLU A 332 -11.13 -5.91 12.49
N THR A 333 -10.18 -6.71 12.00
CA THR A 333 -9.40 -7.61 12.89
C THR A 333 -8.16 -6.95 13.50
N MET A 334 -8.24 -5.67 13.86
CA MET A 334 -7.13 -4.92 14.48
C MET A 334 -6.86 -5.30 15.95
N ASP A 335 -7.66 -6.19 16.55
CA ASP A 335 -7.51 -6.68 17.93
C ASP A 335 -6.37 -7.72 18.11
N ASP A 336 -5.80 -8.21 17.01
CA ASP A 336 -4.74 -9.23 17.06
C ASP A 336 -3.34 -8.63 16.95
N GLY A 337 -2.85 -8.05 18.05
CA GLY A 337 -1.41 -7.84 18.35
C GLY A 337 -0.53 -7.45 17.16
N MET A 338 -0.83 -6.34 16.49
CA MET A 338 0.06 -5.75 15.49
C MET A 338 1.42 -5.41 16.14
N GLU A 339 2.54 -5.77 15.50
CA GLU A 339 3.82 -5.15 15.83
C GLU A 339 3.69 -3.68 15.39
N SER A 340 3.48 -2.78 16.35
CA SER A 340 3.54 -1.35 16.09
C SER A 340 4.88 -1.03 15.44
N ASP A 341 4.86 -0.45 14.24
CA ASP A 341 6.07 0.06 13.58
C ASP A 341 6.68 1.26 14.33
N SER A 342 6.04 1.70 15.41
CA SER A 342 6.53 2.72 16.31
C SER A 342 7.56 2.12 17.27
N ASP A 343 8.85 2.36 16.98
CA ASP A 343 9.91 2.20 17.99
C ASP A 343 10.59 3.56 18.20
N ASN A 344 10.34 4.12 19.39
CA ASN A 344 10.96 5.28 20.03
C ASN A 344 11.14 6.55 19.19
N GLY A 345 10.24 7.51 19.44
CA GLY A 345 10.46 8.92 19.12
C GLY A 345 11.73 9.43 19.78
N PHE A 346 12.82 9.45 19.02
CA PHE A 346 13.80 10.49 19.17
C PHE A 346 13.31 11.64 18.30
N ALA A 347 12.77 12.66 18.94
CA ALA A 347 12.68 13.97 18.33
C ALA A 347 14.11 14.34 17.91
N PHE A 348 14.36 14.35 16.60
CA PHE A 348 15.48 15.11 16.08
C PHE A 348 15.10 16.57 16.33
N ASP A 349 15.70 17.14 17.38
CA ASP A 349 15.72 18.58 17.56
C ASP A 349 16.36 19.13 16.29
N PHE A 350 15.55 19.76 15.44
CA PHE A 350 16.09 20.63 14.43
C PHE A 350 16.60 21.83 15.21
N ASP A 351 17.92 21.87 15.45
CA ASP A 351 18.59 23.07 15.91
C ASP A 351 18.27 24.18 14.90
N TYR A 352 17.29 25.01 15.25
CA TYR A 352 17.12 26.31 14.64
C TYR A 352 18.34 27.12 15.08
N GLU A 353 19.32 27.28 14.18
CA GLU A 353 20.29 28.35 14.33
C GLU A 353 19.51 29.66 14.34
N GLU A 354 19.38 30.21 15.55
CA GLU A 354 18.88 31.54 15.81
C GLU A 354 19.81 32.52 15.11
N VAL A 355 19.37 33.03 13.95
CA VAL A 355 20.01 34.17 13.31
C VAL A 355 19.81 35.35 14.25
N SER A 356 20.84 35.64 15.04
CA SER A 356 20.88 36.80 15.91
C SER A 356 21.12 38.04 15.04
N ASP A 357 20.11 38.89 14.96
CA ASP A 357 20.24 40.27 14.51
C ASP A 357 21.19 41.04 15.43
N ILE A 358 22.37 41.41 14.93
CA ILE A 358 23.07 42.69 15.20
C ILE A 358 23.78 43.16 13.92
#